data_AF-A0A519VL28-F1
#
_entry.id   AF-A0A519VL28-F1
#
_cell.length_a   1.000
_cell.length_b   1.000
_cell.length_c   1.000
_cell.angle_alpha   90.00
_cell.angle_beta   90.00
_cell.angle_gamma   90.00
#
_symmetry.space_group_name_H-M   'P 1'
#
loop_
_entity.id
_entity.type
_entity.pdbx_description
1 polymer ?
#
loop_
_entity_poly.entity_id
_entity_poly.type
_entity_poly.pdbx_seq_one_letter_code
_entity_poly.pdbx_strand_id
1 'polypeptide(L)' 'MVDNKMKGKSEFSKKVADKICVLIEKKLMSDKNGQKAIRNKIRSLGFYSTDFGMGPGYGYTVEDFLRVIKIKY' A
#
# COMPACT_ATOMS: atom_id res chain seq x y z
N MET A 1 14.62 -18.80 -14.73
CA MET A 1 13.54 -18.54 -13.75
C MET A 1 13.87 -17.20 -13.10
N VAL A 2 13.03 -16.19 -13.26
CA VAL A 2 13.24 -14.89 -12.60
C VAL A 2 12.43 -14.93 -11.32
N ASP A 3 13.09 -14.96 -10.16
CA ASP A 3 12.44 -14.85 -8.87
C ASP A 3 11.66 -13.53 -8.83
N ASN A 4 10.33 -13.62 -8.94
CA ASN A 4 9.44 -12.46 -8.87
C ASN A 4 9.33 -12.04 -7.40
N LYS A 5 10.44 -11.54 -6.84
CA LYS A 5 10.56 -11.19 -5.43
C LYS A 5 9.80 -9.88 -5.18
N MET A 6 8.80 -9.94 -4.31
CA MET A 6 8.05 -8.76 -3.87
C MET A 6 9.01 -7.67 -3.39
N LYS A 7 8.74 -6.41 -3.75
CA LYS A 7 9.56 -5.25 -3.37
C LYS A 7 9.25 -4.78 -1.94
N GLY A 8 8.02 -4.97 -1.51
CA GLY A 8 7.45 -4.53 -0.25
C GLY A 8 7.36 -5.64 0.80
N LYS A 9 6.86 -5.24 1.96
CA LYS A 9 6.51 -6.09 3.09
C LYS A 9 5.07 -6.57 2.92
N SER A 10 4.81 -7.81 3.34
CA SER A 10 3.46 -8.37 3.50
C SER A 10 3.01 -8.39 4.98
N GLU A 11 3.93 -8.12 5.90
CA GLU A 11 3.67 -8.12 7.34
C GLU A 11 3.99 -6.76 7.94
N PHE A 12 3.07 -6.23 8.75
CA PHE A 12 3.17 -4.90 9.34
C PHE A 12 2.80 -4.96 10.83
N SER A 13 3.43 -4.11 11.65
CA SER A 13 2.89 -3.85 12.98
C SER A 13 1.59 -3.07 12.87
N LYS A 14 0.69 -3.23 13.84
CA LYS A 14 -0.60 -2.49 13.87
C LYS A 14 -0.42 -0.99 13.63
N LYS A 15 0.54 -0.36 14.32
CA LYS A 15 0.85 1.08 14.18
C LYS A 15 1.25 1.47 12.75
N VAL A 16 1.95 0.62 12.01
CA VAL A 16 2.33 0.90 10.61
C VAL A 16 1.15 0.65 9.67
N ALA A 17 0.38 -0.41 9.90
CA ALA A 17 -0.83 -0.70 9.13
C ALA A 17 -1.84 0.46 9.23
N ASP A 18 -2.13 0.95 10.44
CA ASP A 18 -3.04 2.07 10.68
C ASP A 18 -2.60 3.34 9.92
N LYS A 19 -1.29 3.64 9.92
CA LYS A 19 -0.74 4.77 9.15
C LYS A 19 -0.93 4.59 7.65
N ILE A 20 -0.76 3.37 7.13
CA ILE A 20 -0.99 3.08 5.72
C ILE A 20 -2.47 3.25 5.37
N CYS A 21 -3.40 2.78 6.22
CA CYS A 21 -4.84 2.96 6.04
C CYS A 21 -5.21 4.44 5.87
N VAL A 22 -4.77 5.30 6.79
CA VAL A 22 -5.01 6.76 6.73
C VAL A 22 -4.43 7.38 5.45
N LEU A 23 -3.26 6.91 4.99
CA LEU A 23 -2.69 7.37 3.73
C LEU A 23 -3.52 6.92 2.54
N ILE A 24 -4.06 5.71 2.54
CA ILE A 24 -4.91 5.21 1.46
C ILE A 24 -6.20 6.04 1.35
N GLU A 25 -6.84 6.36 2.46
CA GLU A 25 -8.02 7.24 2.47
C GLU A 25 -7.68 8.62 1.89
N LYS A 26 -6.58 9.23 2.34
CA LYS A 26 -6.10 10.51 1.80
C LYS A 26 -5.80 10.42 0.30
N LYS A 27 -5.25 9.30 -0.16
CA LYS A 27 -4.97 9.07 -1.59
C LYS A 27 -6.26 9.11 -2.39
N LEU A 28 -7.32 8.44 -1.93
CA LEU A 28 -8.59 8.38 -2.65
C LEU A 28 -9.26 9.76 -2.81
N MET A 29 -9.01 10.68 -1.87
CA MET A 29 -9.53 12.06 -1.91
C MET A 29 -8.61 13.06 -2.63
N SER A 30 -7.41 12.63 -3.04
CA SER A 30 -6.41 13.52 -3.63
C SER A 30 -6.45 13.52 -5.16
N ASP A 31 -5.96 14.62 -5.75
CA ASP A 31 -5.71 14.72 -7.19
C ASP A 31 -4.51 13.85 -7.63
N LYS A 32 -4.19 13.84 -8.93
CA LYS A 32 -3.12 12.97 -9.48
C LYS A 32 -1.76 13.20 -8.82
N ASN A 33 -1.41 14.47 -8.54
CA ASN A 33 -0.13 14.83 -7.92
C ASN A 33 -0.10 14.43 -6.44
N GLY A 34 -1.16 14.72 -5.69
CA GLY A 34 -1.32 14.29 -4.30
C GLY A 34 -1.31 12.77 -4.16
N GLN A 35 -2.01 12.06 -5.03
CA GLN A 35 -1.97 10.60 -5.09
C GLN A 35 -0.55 10.07 -5.32
N LYS A 36 0.24 10.69 -6.20
CA LYS A 36 1.64 10.30 -6.44
C LYS A 36 2.48 10.49 -5.18
N ALA A 37 2.36 11.64 -4.51
CA ALA A 37 3.09 11.92 -3.28
C ALA A 37 2.72 10.94 -2.15
N ILE A 38 1.43 10.63 -2.00
CA ILE A 38 0.94 9.69 -0.99
C ILE A 38 1.39 8.27 -1.28
N ARG A 39 1.34 7.80 -2.54
CA ARG A 39 1.89 6.48 -2.91
C ARG A 39 3.38 6.37 -2.55
N ASN A 40 4.15 7.44 -2.68
CA ASN A 40 5.57 7.42 -2.27
C ASN A 40 5.72 7.26 -0.75
N LYS A 41 4.87 7.92 0.05
CA LYS A 41 4.84 7.72 1.51
C LYS A 41 4.43 6.29 1.90
N ILE A 42 3.46 5.71 1.21
CA ILE A 42 3.04 4.32 1.44
C ILE A 42 4.19 3.35 1.11
N ARG A 43 4.91 3.59 0.01
CA ARG A 43 6.10 2.79 -0.37
C ARG A 43 7.25 2.94 0.63
N SER A 44 7.47 4.12 1.21
CA SER A 44 8.48 4.30 2.25
C SER A 44 8.13 3.58 3.56
N LEU A 45 6.85 3.30 3.80
CA LEU A 45 6.39 2.43 4.88
C LEU A 45 6.50 0.94 4.54
N GLY A 46 6.85 0.61 3.29
CA GLY A 46 7.11 -0.75 2.83
C GLY A 46 5.96 -1.41 2.09
N PHE A 47 4.86 -0.72 1.78
CA PHE A 47 3.77 -1.31 1.00
C PHE A 47 3.85 -0.93 -0.49
N TYR A 48 3.89 -1.94 -1.35
CA TYR A 48 3.92 -1.82 -2.80
C TYR A 48 2.71 -2.55 -3.39
N SER A 49 1.68 -1.80 -3.78
CA SER A 49 0.42 -2.37 -4.26
C SER A 49 0.61 -3.33 -5.46
N THR A 50 1.59 -3.06 -6.31
CA THR A 50 1.93 -3.91 -7.47
C THR A 50 2.37 -5.31 -7.10
N ASP A 51 2.92 -5.51 -5.90
CA ASP A 51 3.35 -6.83 -5.43
C ASP A 51 2.15 -7.76 -5.15
N PHE A 52 0.95 -7.18 -5.05
CA PHE A 52 -0.30 -7.86 -4.75
C PHE A 52 -1.28 -7.78 -5.93
N GLY A 53 -0.78 -7.58 -7.15
CA GLY A 53 -1.60 -7.50 -8.37
C GLY A 53 -2.37 -6.19 -8.53
N MET A 54 -2.19 -5.21 -7.63
CA MET A 54 -2.85 -3.91 -7.70
C MET A 54 -1.98 -2.95 -8.54
N GLY A 55 -2.15 -3.05 -9.85
CA GLY A 55 -1.41 -2.28 -10.85
C GLY A 55 -1.77 -0.79 -10.91
N PRO A 56 -1.01 0.00 -11.70
CA PRO A 56 -1.32 1.41 -11.94
C PRO A 56 -2.63 1.52 -12.74
N GLY A 57 -3.69 2.01 -12.09
CA GLY A 57 -4.98 2.30 -12.74
C GLY A 57 -6.20 1.91 -11.91
N TYR A 58 -6.09 0.95 -11.01
CA TYR A 58 -7.27 0.38 -10.32
C TYR A 58 -7.69 1.11 -9.05
N GLY A 59 -6.98 2.15 -8.65
CA GLY A 59 -7.04 2.57 -7.26
C GLY A 59 -6.69 1.38 -6.34
N TYR A 60 -6.80 1.57 -5.05
CA TYR A 60 -6.91 0.45 -4.10
C TYR A 60 -7.40 1.07 -2.81
N THR A 61 -8.25 0.36 -2.10
CA THR A 61 -8.89 0.82 -0.88
C THR A 61 -8.13 0.32 0.35
N VAL A 62 -8.57 0.77 1.52
CA VAL A 62 -8.09 0.22 2.80
C VAL A 62 -8.43 -1.28 2.88
N GLU A 63 -9.60 -1.67 2.38
CA GLU A 63 -10.02 -3.06 2.39
C GLU A 63 -9.10 -3.95 1.54
N ASP A 64 -8.75 -3.49 0.33
CA ASP A 64 -7.80 -4.21 -0.53
C ASP A 64 -6.44 -4.39 0.17
N PHE A 65 -5.96 -3.35 0.85
CA PHE A 65 -4.71 -3.42 1.63
C PHE A 65 -4.81 -4.44 2.77
N LEU A 66 -5.88 -4.39 3.58
CA LEU A 66 -6.05 -5.29 4.72
C LEU A 66 -6.24 -6.76 4.31
N ARG A 67 -6.80 -7.02 3.13
CA ARG A 67 -6.96 -8.38 2.58
C ARG A 67 -5.63 -9.06 2.24
N VAL A 68 -4.59 -8.30 1.92
CA VAL A 68 -3.32 -8.86 1.39
C VAL A 68 -2.16 -8.80 2.38
N ILE A 69 -2.37 -8.20 3.55
CA ILE A 69 -1.33 -8.06 4.57
C ILE A 69 -1.66 -8.83 5.85
N LYS A 70 -0.63 -9.13 6.63
CA LYS A 70 -0.75 -9.69 7.98
C LYS A 70 -0.34 -8.66 9.02
N ILE A 71 -1.19 -8.46 10.02
CA ILE A 71 -0.90 -7.58 11.15
C ILE A 71 -0.25 -8.40 12.26
N LYS A 72 0.91 -7.93 12.74
CA LYS A 72 1.57 -8.42 13.94
C LYS A 72 1.31 -7.47 15.11
N TYR A 73 1.05 -8.07 16.28
CA TYR A 73 0.82 -7.40 17.55
C TYR A 73 2.08 -7.44 18.39
#